data_AF-A0A1X7SXY5-F1
#
_entry.id   AF-A0A1X7SXY5-F1
#
_cell.length_a   1.000
_cell.length_b   1.000
_cell.length_c   1.000
_cell.angle_alpha   90.00
_cell.angle_beta   90.00
_cell.angle_gamma   90.00
#
_symmetry.space_group_name_H-M   'P 1'
#
loop_
_entity.id
_entity.type
_entity.pdbx_description
1 polymer ?
#
loop_
_entity_poly.entity_id
_entity_poly.type
_entity_poly.pdbx_seq_one_letter_code
_entity_poly.pdbx_strand_id
1 'polypeptide(L)'
;NTPEVCIGVVKALPVHSKSPAQHAADFAMLMKKEEFNSVFYSPSGQAKSIVCARVDGATDEGPAHEEVQFFWTLDHIQNERVATLVTARSSV
;
A
#
# COMPACT_ATOMS: atom_id res chain seq x y z
N ASN A 1 -24.27 -7.36 -2.64
CA ASN A 1 -23.39 -6.22 -2.33
C ASN A 1 -22.03 -6.75 -1.93
N THR A 2 -21.00 -6.50 -2.74
CA THR A 2 -19.62 -6.77 -2.36
C THR A 2 -19.17 -5.63 -1.45
N PRO A 3 -18.77 -5.89 -0.19
CA PRO A 3 -18.25 -4.84 0.68
C PRO A 3 -16.95 -4.28 0.10
N GLU A 4 -16.91 -2.98 -0.18
CA GLU A 4 -15.71 -2.26 -0.60
C GLU A 4 -14.94 -1.84 0.66
N VAL A 5 -13.88 -2.58 0.99
CA VAL A 5 -13.05 -2.31 2.18
C VAL A 5 -11.74 -1.65 1.73
N CYS A 6 -11.47 -0.46 2.25
CA CYS A 6 -10.21 0.27 2.07
C CYS A 6 -9.54 0.52 3.42
N ILE A 7 -8.21 0.54 3.44
CA ILE A 7 -7.41 0.88 4.63
C ILE A 7 -6.56 2.10 4.29
N GLY A 8 -6.63 3.11 5.16
CA GLY A 8 -5.79 4.30 5.09
C GLY A 8 -4.95 4.44 6.36
N VAL A 9 -3.67 4.77 6.19
CA VAL A 9 -2.77 5.10 7.31
C VAL A 9 -2.63 6.62 7.36
N VAL A 10 -3.17 7.23 8.43
CA VAL A 10 -3.06 8.67 8.66
C VAL A 10 -1.92 8.90 9.66
N LYS A 11 -0.98 9.76 9.29
CA LYS A 11 0.16 10.12 10.14
C LYS A 11 0.08 11.59 10.55
N ALA A 12 0.25 11.83 11.85
CA ALA A 12 0.40 13.18 12.38
C ALA A 12 1.78 13.73 12.02
N LEU A 13 1.82 14.81 11.23
CA LEU A 13 3.02 15.63 11.06
C LEU A 13 3.21 16.50 12.32
N PRO A 14 4.43 16.66 12.88
CA PRO A 14 5.74 16.15 12.45
C PRO A 14 6.19 14.86 13.18
N VAL A 15 5.29 14.23 13.96
CA VAL A 15 5.62 13.10 14.84
C VAL A 15 6.14 11.89 14.06
N HIS A 16 5.66 11.71 12.84
CA HIS A 16 6.05 10.59 11.97
C HIS A 16 6.56 11.08 10.63
N SER A 17 7.75 10.62 10.25
CA SER A 17 8.31 10.85 8.92
C SER A 17 7.48 10.16 7.84
N LYS A 18 7.24 10.89 6.75
CA LYS A 18 6.68 10.34 5.52
C LYS A 18 7.84 10.04 4.57
N SER A 19 8.18 8.76 4.41
CA SER A 19 9.24 8.30 3.51
C SER A 19 8.84 6.98 2.85
N PRO A 20 9.28 6.68 1.62
CA PRO A 20 8.91 5.45 0.92
C PRO A 20 9.16 4.18 1.73
N ALA A 21 10.31 4.08 2.42
CA ALA A 21 10.61 2.97 3.31
C ALA A 21 9.58 2.82 4.44
N GLN A 22 9.10 3.94 4.99
CA GLN A 22 8.04 3.91 5.99
C GLN A 22 6.70 3.46 5.39
N HIS A 23 6.35 3.88 4.16
CA HIS A 23 5.14 3.39 3.49
C HIS A 23 5.18 1.86 3.28
N ALA A 24 6.32 1.32 2.85
CA ALA A 24 6.50 -0.12 2.71
C ALA A 24 6.40 -0.86 4.06
N ALA A 25 7.00 -0.30 5.11
CA ALA A 25 6.92 -0.84 6.46
C ALA A 25 5.48 -0.83 7.01
N ASP A 26 4.74 0.25 6.79
CA ASP A 26 3.33 0.35 7.19
C ASP A 26 2.48 -0.68 6.46
N PHE A 27 2.68 -0.84 5.16
CA PHE A 27 1.99 -1.85 4.36
C PHE A 27 2.25 -3.27 4.89
N ALA A 28 3.52 -3.61 5.13
CA ALA A 28 3.90 -4.91 5.71
C ALA A 28 3.33 -5.12 7.13
N MET A 29 3.18 -4.06 7.92
CA MET A 29 2.53 -4.10 9.22
C MET A 29 1.03 -4.37 9.09
N LEU A 30 0.34 -3.69 8.16
CA LEU A 30 -1.10 -3.90 7.91
C LEU A 30 -1.40 -5.32 7.44
N MET A 31 -0.55 -5.89 6.58
CA MET A 31 -0.71 -7.27 6.10
C MET A 31 -0.64 -8.33 7.21
N LYS A 32 -0.05 -8.01 8.37
CA LYS A 32 0.07 -8.91 9.52
C LYS A 32 -1.09 -8.82 10.50
N LYS A 33 -1.98 -7.84 10.32
CA LYS A 33 -3.11 -7.62 11.23
C LYS A 33 -4.33 -8.40 10.76
N GLU A 34 -4.81 -9.31 11.59
CA GLU A 34 -5.94 -10.19 11.26
C GLU A 34 -7.22 -9.42 10.88
N GLU A 35 -7.45 -8.27 11.52
CA GLU A 35 -8.56 -7.35 11.23
C GLU A 35 -8.59 -6.87 9.77
N PHE A 36 -7.46 -6.97 9.06
CA PHE A 36 -7.30 -6.55 7.67
C PHE A 36 -7.13 -7.71 6.69
N ASN A 37 -7.26 -8.95 7.14
CA ASN A 37 -7.06 -10.13 6.28
C ASN A 37 -7.96 -10.11 5.05
N SER A 38 -9.21 -9.65 5.19
CA SER A 38 -10.17 -9.56 4.07
C SER A 38 -9.74 -8.58 2.97
N VAL A 39 -8.81 -7.66 3.26
CA VAL A 39 -8.27 -6.71 2.28
C VAL A 39 -7.16 -7.35 1.46
N PHE A 40 -6.27 -8.13 2.08
CA PHE A 40 -5.07 -8.68 1.45
C PHE A 40 -5.21 -10.13 0.98
N TYR A 41 -6.10 -10.91 1.58
CA TYR A 41 -6.26 -12.34 1.34
C TYR A 41 -7.69 -12.69 0.91
N SER A 42 -7.81 -13.78 0.16
CA SER A 42 -9.08 -14.42 -0.17
C SER A 42 -9.64 -15.18 1.06
N PRO A 43 -10.91 -15.61 1.03
CA PRO A 43 -11.45 -16.51 2.05
C PRO A 43 -10.70 -17.85 2.18
N SER A 44 -9.96 -18.27 1.13
CA SER A 44 -9.10 -19.45 1.14
C SER A 44 -7.70 -19.19 1.75
N GLY A 45 -7.44 -17.97 2.23
CA GLY A 45 -6.15 -17.59 2.83
C GLY A 45 -5.04 -17.28 1.82
N GLN A 46 -5.34 -17.28 0.52
CA GLN A 46 -4.37 -16.91 -0.52
C GLN A 46 -4.29 -15.39 -0.65
N ALA A 47 -3.09 -14.85 -0.89
CA ALA A 47 -2.94 -13.43 -1.20
C ALA A 47 -3.78 -13.07 -2.44
N LYS A 48 -4.43 -11.90 -2.41
CA LYS A 48 -5.18 -11.43 -3.58
C LYS A 48 -4.22 -11.17 -4.72
N SER A 49 -4.58 -11.72 -5.88
CA SER A 49 -3.79 -11.61 -7.11
C SER A 49 -3.79 -10.19 -7.69
N ILE A 50 -4.77 -9.35 -7.33
CA ILE A 50 -4.86 -7.96 -7.76
C ILE A 50 -4.95 -7.07 -6.52
N VAL A 51 -4.05 -6.10 -6.43
CA VAL A 51 -4.05 -5.08 -5.37
C VAL A 51 -4.06 -3.69 -5.97
N CYS A 52 -4.85 -2.80 -5.38
CA CYS A 52 -4.85 -1.38 -5.70
C CYS A 52 -4.34 -0.60 -4.49
N ALA A 53 -3.22 0.11 -4.67
CA ALA A 53 -2.65 1.02 -3.70
C ALA A 53 -2.86 2.45 -4.16
N ARG A 54 -3.39 3.30 -3.28
CA ARG A 54 -3.43 4.74 -3.48
C ARG A 54 -2.41 5.39 -2.57
N VAL A 55 -1.51 6.16 -3.17
CA VAL A 55 -0.55 7.00 -2.47
C VAL A 55 -0.99 8.44 -2.70
N ASP A 56 -1.57 9.09 -1.68
CA ASP A 56 -1.83 10.52 -1.78
C ASP A 56 -0.49 11.27 -1.69
N GLY A 57 -0.25 12.14 -2.67
CA GLY A 57 0.99 12.89 -2.86
C GLY A 57 0.78 14.38 -2.65
N ALA A 58 0.96 14.84 -1.42
CA ALA A 58 1.29 16.22 -1.14
C ALA A 58 2.69 16.57 -1.70
N THR A 59 2.98 17.86 -1.82
CA THR A 59 4.23 18.41 -2.40
C THR A 59 5.52 17.99 -1.68
N ASP A 60 5.41 17.51 -0.44
CA ASP A 60 6.47 16.92 0.40
C ASP A 60 6.42 15.38 0.48
N GLU A 61 5.43 14.76 -0.17
CA GLU A 61 5.13 13.33 -0.18
C GLU A 61 5.40 12.70 -1.55
N GLY A 62 6.34 13.28 -2.30
CA GLY A 62 7.00 12.56 -3.38
C GLY A 62 8.20 11.82 -2.81
N PRO A 63 8.10 10.52 -2.47
CA PRO A 63 9.20 9.64 -2.77
C PRO A 63 9.63 9.89 -4.21
N ALA A 64 10.93 9.88 -4.49
CA ALA A 64 11.37 9.63 -5.86
C ALA A 64 10.56 8.42 -6.34
N HIS A 65 9.75 8.59 -7.40
CA HIS A 65 8.80 7.58 -7.87
C HIS A 65 9.44 6.19 -7.97
N GLU A 66 10.76 6.16 -8.23
CA GLU A 66 11.63 5.00 -8.27
C GLU A 66 11.65 4.18 -6.97
N GLU A 67 11.76 4.78 -5.78
CA GLU A 67 11.82 4.02 -4.51
C GLU A 67 10.46 3.40 -4.17
N VAL A 68 9.37 4.15 -4.37
CA VAL A 68 8.01 3.61 -4.24
C VAL A 68 7.76 2.49 -5.23
N GLN A 69 8.16 2.70 -6.48
CA GLN A 69 8.06 1.69 -7.53
C GLN A 69 8.86 0.45 -7.17
N PHE A 70 10.09 0.59 -6.65
CA PHE A 70 10.90 -0.52 -6.19
C PHE A 70 10.19 -1.33 -5.10
N PHE A 71 9.67 -0.68 -4.06
CA PHE A 71 8.98 -1.39 -2.97
C PHE A 71 7.69 -2.09 -3.44
N TRP A 72 6.88 -1.45 -4.28
CA TRP A 72 5.68 -2.10 -4.84
C TRP A 72 6.02 -3.23 -5.81
N THR A 73 7.13 -3.11 -6.56
CA THR A 73 7.63 -4.19 -7.43
C THR A 73 8.12 -5.37 -6.60
N LEU A 74 8.87 -5.12 -5.53
CA LEU A 74 9.33 -6.16 -4.62
C LEU A 74 8.15 -6.91 -4.00
N ASP A 75 7.16 -6.18 -3.49
CA ASP A 75 5.95 -6.75 -2.90
C ASP A 75 5.11 -7.55 -3.93
N HIS A 76 5.00 -7.04 -5.16
CA HIS A 76 4.34 -7.75 -6.27
C HIS A 76 5.00 -9.11 -6.54
N ILE A 77 6.34 -9.15 -6.61
CA ILE A 77 7.11 -10.37 -6.85
C ILE A 77 6.99 -11.33 -5.66
N GLN A 78 7.18 -10.82 -4.43
CA GLN A 78 7.18 -11.65 -3.21
C GLN A 78 5.82 -12.31 -2.91
N ASN A 79 4.72 -11.66 -3.31
CA ASN A 79 3.36 -12.17 -3.11
C ASN A 79 2.74 -12.76 -4.38
N GLU A 80 3.55 -12.97 -5.43
CA GLU A 80 3.12 -13.58 -6.70
C GLU A 80 1.84 -12.93 -7.28
N ARG A 81 1.76 -11.60 -7.18
CA ARG A 81 0.58 -10.88 -7.65
C ARG A 81 0.53 -10.92 -9.17
N VAL A 82 -0.68 -10.98 -9.71
CA VAL A 82 -0.91 -10.83 -11.15
C VAL A 82 -0.87 -9.36 -11.55
N ALA A 83 -1.40 -8.47 -10.69
CA ALA A 83 -1.37 -7.03 -10.94
C ALA A 83 -1.27 -6.21 -9.65
N THR A 84 -0.43 -5.18 -9.68
CA THR A 84 -0.38 -4.13 -8.66
C THR A 84 -0.68 -2.79 -9.32
N LEU A 85 -1.82 -2.20 -9.00
CA LEU A 85 -2.24 -0.89 -9.47
C LEU A 85 -1.82 0.14 -8.43
N VAL A 86 -0.90 1.03 -8.78
CA VAL A 86 -0.49 2.13 -7.89
C VAL A 86 -1.02 3.43 -8.49
N THR A 87 -1.88 4.11 -7.74
CA THR A 87 -2.41 5.43 -8.10
C THR A 87 -1.77 6.48 -7.21
N ALA A 88 -1.31 7.57 -7.82
CA ALA A 88 -0.81 8.74 -7.11
C ALA A 88 -1.69 9.94 -7.46
N ARG A 89 -2.06 10.73 -6.46
CA ARG A 89 -2.69 12.03 -6.72
C ARG A 89 -1.58 13.02 -7.10
N SER A 90 -1.57 13.47 -8.35
CA SER A 90 -0.79 14.64 -8.75
C SER A 90 -1.54 15.89 -8.28
N SER A 91 -0.95 16.62 -7.35
CA SER A 91 -1.40 17.97 -7.00
C SER A 91 -0.64 18.97 -7.87
N VAL A 92 -1.12 19.15 -9.11
CA VAL A 92 -0.76 20.34 -9.90
C VAL A 92 -1.61 21.51 -9.40
#